data_AF-A0A2E6M1P2-F1
#
_entry.id   AF-A0A2E6M1P2-F1
#
_cell.length_a   1.000
_cell.length_b   1.000
_cell.length_c   1.000
_cell.angle_alpha   90.00
_cell.angle_beta   90.00
_cell.angle_gamma   90.00
#
_symmetry.space_group_name_H-M   'P 1'
#
loop_
_entity.id
_entity.type
_entity.pdbx_description
1 polymer ?
#
loop_
_entity_poly.entity_id
_entity_poly.type
_entity_poly.pdbx_seq_one_letter_code
_entity_poly.pdbx_strand_id
1 'polypeptide(L)'
;MHIYLGQKPTLFYPSILFNCWTKDMNKERANTTVTLNILGKEFKVACPKEKESDLLHAARVLSDRMRALRNPSGTASIDRIAIIAALNVTDELEKVKQELKAVETKAQDQLDELMKRVDSALEDA
;
A
#
# COMPACT_ATOMS: atom_id res chain seq x y z
N MET A 1 -0.12 14.24 -26.68
CA MET A 1 -1.24 15.21 -26.67
C MET A 1 -2.41 14.53 -25.97
N HIS A 2 -2.91 15.15 -24.90
CA HIS A 2 -3.82 14.53 -23.92
C HIS A 2 -5.12 13.97 -24.53
N ILE A 3 -5.53 12.79 -24.06
CA ILE A 3 -6.95 12.42 -23.92
C ILE A 3 -7.09 11.37 -22.80
N TYR A 4 -7.49 11.84 -21.61
CA TYR A 4 -8.25 11.03 -20.65
C TYR A 4 -9.69 11.54 -20.74
N LEU A 5 -10.57 10.73 -21.34
CA LEU A 5 -12.01 10.94 -21.22
C LEU A 5 -12.46 10.26 -19.92
N GLY A 6 -12.69 11.07 -18.89
CA GLY A 6 -13.40 10.66 -17.69
C GLY A 6 -14.90 10.61 -17.96
N GLN A 7 -15.45 9.42 -18.14
CA GLN A 7 -16.88 9.17 -17.91
C GLN A 7 -17.05 8.44 -16.59
N LYS A 8 -17.74 9.09 -15.65
CA LYS A 8 -18.19 8.48 -14.38
C LYS A 8 -19.47 7.68 -14.63
N PRO A 9 -19.63 6.46 -14.06
CA PRO A 9 -20.92 5.79 -14.06
C PRO A 9 -21.83 6.48 -13.04
N THR A 10 -22.85 7.17 -13.56
CA THR A 10 -24.05 7.49 -12.80
C THR A 10 -24.85 6.20 -12.63
N LEU A 11 -25.09 5.75 -11.39
CA LEU A 11 -26.44 5.59 -10.84
C LEU A 11 -26.39 4.87 -9.47
N PHE A 12 -27.05 5.51 -8.50
CA PHE A 12 -27.74 4.93 -7.35
C PHE A 12 -26.90 4.40 -6.17
N TYR A 13 -26.58 5.28 -5.21
CA TYR A 13 -26.28 4.89 -3.82
C TYR A 13 -27.11 5.74 -2.83
N PRO A 14 -27.70 5.13 -1.78
CA PRO A 14 -28.51 5.82 -0.78
C PRO A 14 -27.69 6.76 0.11
N SER A 15 -28.33 7.84 0.57
CA SER A 15 -27.78 9.07 1.14
C SER A 15 -26.82 8.92 2.33
N ILE A 16 -26.75 7.74 2.97
CA ILE A 16 -25.98 7.50 4.20
C ILE A 16 -24.58 6.93 3.91
N LEU A 17 -24.36 6.31 2.75
CA LEU A 17 -23.01 5.88 2.31
C LEU A 17 -22.16 7.02 1.72
N PHE A 18 -22.78 8.16 1.43
CA PHE A 18 -22.09 9.33 0.89
C PHE A 18 -21.12 9.97 1.89
N ASN A 19 -21.40 9.86 3.19
CA ASN A 19 -20.62 10.52 4.24
C ASN A 19 -19.39 9.73 4.72
N CYS A 20 -19.24 8.45 4.34
CA CYS A 20 -18.04 7.66 4.66
C CYS A 20 -17.00 7.73 3.52
N TRP A 21 -17.43 7.85 2.26
CA TRP A 21 -16.51 7.98 1.10
C TRP A 21 -15.94 9.40 0.91
N THR A 22 -16.55 10.41 1.54
CA THR A 22 -16.10 11.81 1.43
C THR A 22 -14.90 12.17 2.31
N LYS A 23 -14.54 11.33 3.30
CA LYS A 23 -13.44 11.65 4.24
C LYS A 23 -12.05 11.54 3.60
N ASP A 24 -11.92 10.80 2.49
CA ASP A 24 -10.67 10.69 1.72
C ASP A 24 -10.66 11.57 0.44
N MET A 25 -11.80 12.17 0.07
CA MET A 25 -11.97 12.89 -1.20
C MET A 25 -11.55 14.37 -1.19
N ASN A 26 -10.86 14.84 -0.15
CA ASN A 26 -10.33 16.21 -0.11
C ASN A 26 -8.83 16.25 0.21
N LYS A 27 -8.03 15.46 -0.51
CA LYS A 27 -6.57 15.69 -0.61
C LYS A 27 -6.20 16.25 -1.98
N GLU A 28 -6.93 17.26 -2.45
CA GLU A 28 -6.52 18.10 -3.56
C GLU A 28 -6.19 19.50 -3.02
N ARG A 29 -4.95 19.96 -3.28
CA ARG A 29 -4.47 21.37 -3.38
C ARG A 29 -3.10 21.70 -2.74
N ALA A 30 -2.18 20.73 -2.71
CA ALA A 30 -0.75 21.03 -2.75
C ALA A 30 0.01 19.88 -3.42
N ASN A 31 -0.36 19.57 -4.67
CA ASN A 31 0.28 18.50 -5.41
C ASN A 31 1.56 19.03 -6.07
N THR A 32 2.70 18.74 -5.46
CA THR A 32 4.02 19.04 -6.03
C THR A 32 4.42 17.91 -6.98
N THR A 33 4.96 18.24 -8.14
CA THR A 33 5.52 17.23 -9.04
C THR A 33 6.86 16.77 -8.49
N VAL A 34 6.98 15.48 -8.17
CA VAL A 34 8.21 14.86 -7.71
C VAL A 34 8.83 14.12 -8.89
N THR A 35 10.13 14.33 -9.12
CA THR A 35 10.91 13.60 -10.12
C THR A 35 11.59 12.41 -9.46
N LEU A 36 11.32 11.21 -9.95
CA LEU A 36 11.89 9.95 -9.49
C LEU A 36 12.86 9.41 -10.53
N ASN A 37 13.95 8.79 -10.09
CA ASN A 37 14.87 8.06 -10.97
C ASN A 37 14.82 6.57 -10.63
N ILE A 38 14.33 5.75 -11.55
CA ILE A 38 14.19 4.30 -11.38
C ILE A 38 14.98 3.62 -12.50
N LEU A 39 16.03 2.88 -12.16
CA LEU A 39 16.97 2.25 -13.11
C LEU A 39 17.48 3.20 -14.23
N GLY A 40 17.73 4.48 -13.90
CA GLY A 40 18.25 5.45 -14.87
C GLY A 40 17.19 6.05 -15.79
N LYS A 41 15.90 5.77 -15.54
CA LYS A 41 14.77 6.43 -16.20
C LYS A 41 14.13 7.43 -15.23
N GLU A 42 13.86 8.63 -15.73
CA GLU A 42 13.17 9.67 -14.98
C GLU A 42 11.66 9.55 -15.13
N PHE A 43 10.95 9.66 -14.00
CA PHE A 43 9.49 9.64 -13.93
C PHE A 43 9.01 10.86 -13.15
N LYS A 44 7.96 11.51 -13.62
CA LYS A 44 7.33 12.64 -12.92
C LYS A 44 5.99 12.19 -12.37
N VAL A 45 5.83 12.24 -11.06
CA VAL A 45 4.63 11.81 -10.36
C VAL A 45 4.10 12.97 -9.53
N ALA A 46 2.79 13.18 -9.60
CA ALA A 46 2.12 14.16 -8.78
C ALA A 46 1.99 13.57 -7.36
N CYS A 47 2.70 14.15 -6.38
CA CYS A 47 2.67 13.75 -4.99
C CYS A 47 2.33 14.93 -4.06
N PRO A 48 1.42 14.77 -3.08
CA PRO A 48 1.27 15.77 -2.04
C PRO A 48 2.53 15.81 -1.16
N LYS A 49 2.94 17.00 -0.70
CA LYS A 49 4.20 17.23 0.03
C LYS A 49 4.41 16.27 1.21
N GLU A 50 3.35 15.90 1.93
CA GLU A 50 3.47 15.03 3.11
C GLU A 50 3.83 13.58 2.76
N LYS A 51 3.62 13.15 1.51
CA LYS A 51 3.91 11.78 1.05
C LYS A 51 5.13 11.70 0.13
N GLU A 52 5.83 12.80 -0.10
CA GLU A 52 7.00 12.84 -0.99
C GLU A 52 8.10 11.89 -0.52
N SER A 53 8.41 11.89 0.78
CA SER A 53 9.41 11.00 1.38
C SER A 53 9.05 9.52 1.19
N ASP A 54 7.78 9.15 1.43
CA ASP A 54 7.30 7.78 1.27
C ASP A 54 7.38 7.33 -0.18
N LEU A 55 7.02 8.21 -1.12
CA LEU A 55 7.12 7.93 -2.56
C LEU A 55 8.57 7.74 -3.00
N LEU A 56 9.49 8.60 -2.54
CA LEU A 56 10.92 8.48 -2.82
C LEU A 56 11.48 7.17 -2.25
N HIS A 57 11.06 6.78 -1.05
CA HIS A 57 11.44 5.51 -0.45
C HIS A 57 10.92 4.33 -1.28
N ALA A 58 9.63 4.32 -1.63
CA ALA A 58 9.03 3.28 -2.47
C ALA A 58 9.75 3.14 -3.83
N ALA A 59 10.11 4.26 -4.46
CA ALA A 59 10.86 4.27 -5.71
C ALA A 59 12.26 3.64 -5.57
N ARG A 60 12.96 3.89 -4.44
CA ARG A 60 14.25 3.26 -4.14
C ARG A 60 14.10 1.76 -3.96
N VAL A 61 13.14 1.32 -3.14
CA VAL A 61 12.85 -0.10 -2.90
C VAL A 61 12.56 -0.83 -4.22
N LEU A 62 11.72 -0.24 -5.08
CA LEU A 62 11.45 -0.80 -6.40
C LEU A 62 12.73 -0.87 -7.26
N SER A 63 13.51 0.21 -7.31
CA SER A 63 14.74 0.24 -8.10
C SER A 63 15.75 -0.82 -7.62
N ASP A 64 15.86 -1.05 -6.32
CA ASP A 64 16.76 -2.06 -5.76
C ASP A 64 16.28 -3.46 -6.10
N ARG A 65 14.97 -3.70 -6.01
CA ARG A 65 14.37 -4.98 -6.41
C ARG A 65 14.58 -5.27 -7.89
N MET A 66 14.44 -4.25 -8.75
CA MET A 66 14.72 -4.39 -10.17
C MET A 66 16.20 -4.65 -10.46
N ARG A 67 17.13 -4.03 -9.70
CA ARG A 67 18.58 -4.31 -9.82
C ARG A 67 18.91 -5.74 -9.44
N ALA A 68 18.31 -6.26 -8.36
CA ALA A 68 18.51 -7.63 -7.91
C ALA A 68 18.03 -8.68 -8.92
N LEU A 69 16.93 -8.40 -9.63
CA LEU A 69 16.36 -9.29 -10.65
C LEU A 69 17.07 -9.18 -12.02
N ARG A 70 17.89 -8.13 -12.23
CA ARG A 70 18.57 -7.90 -13.49
C ARG A 70 19.80 -8.80 -13.60
N ASN A 71 19.64 -9.95 -14.26
CA ASN A 71 20.77 -10.81 -14.60
C ASN A 71 21.68 -10.12 -15.63
N PRO A 72 23.01 -10.11 -15.43
CA PRO A 72 23.95 -9.49 -16.37
C PRO A 72 24.01 -10.21 -17.74
N SER A 73 23.57 -11.48 -17.80
CA SER A 73 23.59 -12.33 -19.00
C SER A 73 22.22 -12.49 -19.70
N GLY A 74 21.18 -11.76 -19.27
CA GLY A 74 19.80 -12.02 -19.66
C GLY A 74 19.17 -10.99 -20.60
N THR A 75 18.48 -11.48 -21.64
CA THR A 75 17.70 -10.75 -22.66
C THR A 75 16.37 -10.16 -22.15
N ALA A 76 16.15 -10.10 -20.83
CA ALA A 76 14.89 -9.60 -20.28
C ALA A 76 14.80 -8.08 -20.44
N SER A 77 13.68 -7.60 -20.99
CA SER A 77 13.42 -6.17 -21.10
C SER A 77 13.26 -5.54 -19.70
N ILE A 78 13.64 -4.27 -19.58
CA ILE A 78 13.50 -3.49 -18.35
C ILE A 78 12.04 -3.47 -17.87
N ASP A 79 11.08 -3.39 -18.80
CA ASP A 79 9.65 -3.36 -18.48
C ASP A 79 9.18 -4.67 -17.83
N ARG A 80 9.67 -5.82 -18.29
CA ARG A 80 9.36 -7.12 -17.68
C ARG A 80 9.95 -7.23 -16.29
N ILE A 81 11.19 -6.74 -16.10
CA ILE A 81 11.84 -6.69 -14.78
C ILE A 81 11.04 -5.77 -13.83
N ALA A 82 10.52 -4.63 -14.31
CA ALA A 82 9.69 -3.72 -13.53
C ALA A 82 8.44 -4.40 -12.97
N ILE A 83 7.72 -5.12 -13.83
CA ILE A 83 6.48 -5.81 -13.46
C ILE A 83 6.77 -6.89 -12.42
N ILE A 84 7.79 -7.72 -12.63
CA ILE A 84 8.15 -8.79 -11.68
C ILE A 84 8.61 -8.19 -10.34
N ALA A 85 9.42 -7.13 -10.37
CA ALA A 85 9.86 -6.44 -9.16
C ALA A 85 8.68 -5.88 -8.35
N ALA A 86 7.73 -5.22 -9.02
CA ALA A 86 6.53 -4.68 -8.38
C ALA A 86 5.65 -5.77 -7.75
N LEU A 87 5.48 -6.89 -8.46
CA LEU A 87 4.74 -8.05 -7.93
C LEU A 87 5.42 -8.64 -6.69
N ASN A 88 6.74 -8.78 -6.71
CA ASN A 88 7.48 -9.31 -5.56
C ASN A 88 7.35 -8.41 -4.32
N VAL A 89 7.48 -7.09 -4.49
CA VAL A 89 7.31 -6.14 -3.36
C VAL A 89 5.87 -6.19 -2.82
N THR A 90 4.88 -6.36 -3.70
CA THR A 90 3.47 -6.48 -3.30
C THR A 90 3.22 -7.77 -2.51
N ASP A 91 3.79 -8.89 -2.95
CA ASP A 91 3.70 -10.18 -2.25
C ASP A 91 4.38 -10.12 -0.86
N GLU A 92 5.56 -9.49 -0.78
CA GLU A 92 6.26 -9.25 0.50
C GLU A 92 5.40 -8.40 1.46
N LEU A 93 4.76 -7.34 0.96
CA LEU A 93 3.86 -6.51 1.75
C LEU A 93 2.64 -7.30 2.25
N GLU A 94 2.01 -8.11 1.39
CA GLU A 94 0.86 -8.91 1.78
C GLU A 94 1.22 -9.98 2.81
N LYS A 95 2.38 -10.62 2.70
CA LYS A 95 2.90 -11.55 3.72
C LYS A 95 3.04 -10.86 5.09
N VAL A 96 3.66 -9.69 5.13
CA VAL A 96 3.80 -8.91 6.38
C VAL A 96 2.44 -8.53 6.96
N LYS A 97 1.46 -8.15 6.13
CA LYS A 97 0.10 -7.87 6.61
C LYS A 97 -0.58 -9.11 7.20
N GLN A 98 -0.41 -10.28 6.58
CA GLN A 98 -0.97 -11.53 7.07
C GLN A 98 -0.33 -11.93 8.41
N GLU A 99 0.99 -11.80 8.54
CA GLU A 99 1.71 -12.04 9.78
C GLU A 99 1.24 -11.10 10.89
N LEU A 100 1.08 -9.80 10.60
CA LEU A 100 0.56 -8.83 11.57
C LEU A 100 -0.84 -9.19 12.04
N LYS A 101 -1.72 -9.58 11.12
CA LYS A 101 -3.08 -10.03 11.44
C LYS A 101 -3.07 -11.28 12.32
N ALA A 102 -2.18 -12.24 12.04
CA ALA A 102 -2.03 -13.45 12.85
C ALA A 102 -1.56 -13.13 14.28
N VAL A 103 -0.63 -12.17 14.42
CA VAL A 103 -0.18 -11.68 15.73
C VAL A 103 -1.31 -10.99 16.48
N GLU A 104 -2.10 -10.15 15.82
CA GLU A 104 -3.26 -9.47 16.42
C GLU A 104 -4.31 -10.48 16.91
N THR A 105 -4.67 -11.47 16.09
CA THR A 105 -5.59 -12.54 16.49
C THR A 105 -5.06 -13.31 17.70
N LYS A 106 -3.78 -13.70 17.69
CA LYS A 106 -3.18 -14.41 18.83
C LYS A 106 -3.19 -13.56 20.10
N ALA A 107 -2.92 -12.26 20.00
CA ALA A 107 -2.97 -11.36 21.15
C ALA A 107 -4.40 -11.24 21.71
N GLN A 108 -5.40 -11.18 20.83
CA GLN A 108 -6.81 -11.17 21.24
C GLN A 108 -7.21 -12.48 21.94
N ASP A 109 -6.83 -13.63 21.39
CA ASP A 109 -7.12 -14.93 22.01
C ASP A 109 -6.51 -15.05 23.42
N GLN A 110 -5.28 -14.55 23.59
CA GLN A 110 -4.60 -14.52 24.89
C GLN A 110 -5.30 -13.58 25.88
N LEU A 111 -5.79 -12.42 25.42
CA LEU A 111 -6.54 -11.50 26.25
C LEU A 111 -7.85 -12.13 26.72
N ASP A 112 -8.59 -12.78 25.81
CA ASP A 112 -9.84 -13.46 26.12
C ASP A 112 -9.63 -14.61 27.12
N GLU A 113 -8.53 -15.35 27.01
CA GLU A 113 -8.17 -16.40 27.97
C GLU A 113 -7.88 -15.83 29.36
N LEU A 114 -7.12 -14.72 29.43
CA LEU A 114 -6.82 -14.05 30.70
C LEU A 114 -8.08 -13.52 31.37
N MET A 115 -9.00 -12.93 30.60
CA MET A 115 -10.29 -12.45 31.11
C MET A 115 -11.10 -13.59 31.71
N LYS A 116 -11.21 -14.73 31.04
CA LYS A 116 -11.91 -15.92 31.56
C LYS A 116 -11.33 -16.42 32.89
N ARG A 117 -10.00 -16.38 33.04
CA ARG A 117 -9.35 -16.79 34.30
C ARG A 117 -9.64 -15.81 35.44
N VAL A 118 -9.71 -14.52 35.15
CA VAL A 118 -10.10 -13.49 36.13
C VAL A 118 -11.53 -13.70 36.58
N ASP A 119 -12.46 -13.90 35.64
CA ASP A 119 -13.88 -14.10 35.95
C ASP A 119 -14.09 -15.36 36.81
N SER A 120 -13.46 -16.48 36.45
CA SER A 120 -13.54 -17.73 37.24
C SER A 120 -13.02 -17.55 38.68
N ALA A 121 -11.93 -16.81 38.88
CA ALA A 121 -11.37 -16.58 40.22
C ALA A 121 -12.26 -15.67 41.09
N LEU A 122 -13.11 -14.85 40.47
CA LEU A 122 -14.07 -13.99 41.17
C LEU A 122 -15.37 -14.72 41.50
N GLU A 123 -15.77 -15.72 40.71
CA GLU A 123 -16.96 -16.55 40.98
C GLU A 123 -16.72 -17.56 42.12
N ASP A 124 -15.47 -17.98 42.34
CA ASP A 124 -15.08 -18.94 43.38
C ASP A 124 -14.97 -18.32 44.80
N ALA A 125 -15.20 -17.01 44.95
CA ALA A 125 -15.08 -16.24 46.21
C ALA A 125 -16.44 -15.85 46.81
#